data_AF-A0A928T1A9-F1
#
_entry.id   AF-A0A928T1A9-F1
#
_cell.length_a   1.000
_cell.length_b   1.000
_cell.length_c   1.000
_cell.angle_alpha   90.00
_cell.angle_beta   90.00
_cell.angle_gamma   90.00
#
_symmetry.space_group_name_H-M   'P 1'
#
loop_
_entity.id
_entity.type
_entity.pdbx_description
1 polymer ?
#
loop_
_entity_poly.entity_id
_entity_poly.type
_entity_poly.pdbx_seq_one_letter_code
_entity_poly.pdbx_strand_id
1 'polypeptide(L)' 'MSRLEEQQLSPEQRALAAQLEPLWRRAYAIVARHPELDASDVFHTLVNLSRTPSERLRRGLLHGRAGTLPR' A
#
# COMPACT_ATOMS: atom_id res chain seq x y z
N MET A 1 13.16 3.83 8.56
CA MET A 1 12.65 4.04 9.92
C MET A 1 13.80 3.84 10.88
N SER A 2 14.07 4.84 11.71
CA SER A 2 15.05 4.71 12.78
C SER A 2 14.48 3.82 13.90
N ARG A 3 15.33 3.04 14.57
CA ARG A 3 14.96 2.17 15.71
C ARG A 3 14.26 2.93 16.86
N LEU A 4 14.34 4.27 16.87
CA LEU A 4 13.67 5.17 17.83
C LEU A 4 12.22 5.51 17.45
N GLU A 5 11.85 5.44 16.16
CA GLU A 5 10.48 5.70 15.69
C GLU A 5 9.58 4.49 15.96
N GLU A 6 10.13 3.28 15.86
CA GLU A 6 9.41 2.02 16.12
C GLU A 6 8.95 1.86 17.57
N GLN A 7 9.69 2.45 18.53
CA GLN A 7 9.37 2.38 19.96
C GLN A 7 8.18 3.26 20.34
N GLN A 8 7.85 4.27 19.52
CA GLN A 8 6.72 5.18 19.74
C GLN A 8 5.41 4.67 19.13
N LEU A 9 5.47 3.60 18.32
CA LEU A 9 4.29 3.01 17.71
C LEU A 9 3.50 2.21 18.76
N SER A 10 2.17 2.23 18.67
CA SER A 10 1.34 1.28 19.38
C SER A 10 1.63 -0.16 18.90
N PRO A 11 1.28 -1.20 19.69
CA PRO A 11 1.40 -2.59 19.24
C PRO A 11 0.73 -2.85 17.89
N GLU A 12 -0.44 -2.24 17.65
CA GLU A 12 -1.17 -2.35 16.38
C GLU A 12 -0.42 -1.69 15.23
N GLN A 13 0.13 -0.49 15.46
CA GLN A 13 0.93 0.22 14.46
C GLN A 13 2.21 -0.55 14.11
N ARG A 14 2.87 -1.18 15.09
CA ARG A 14 4.03 -2.06 14.84
C ARG A 14 3.64 -3.28 14.02
N ALA A 15 2.53 -3.94 14.35
CA ALA A 15 2.04 -5.09 13.60
C ALA A 15 1.72 -4.72 12.16
N LEU A 16 1.07 -3.56 11.95
CA LEU A 16 0.79 -3.04 10.62
C LEU A 16 2.09 -2.70 9.86
N ALA A 17 3.05 -2.04 10.50
CA ALA A 17 4.34 -1.72 9.89
C ALA A 17 5.08 -2.99 9.44
N ALA A 18 5.13 -4.02 10.30
CA ALA A 18 5.74 -5.31 9.98
C ALA A 18 5.06 -6.01 8.79
N GLN A 19 3.75 -5.86 8.62
CA GLN A 19 3.01 -6.40 7.47
C GLN A 19 3.30 -5.63 6.17
N LEU A 20 3.50 -4.31 6.24
CA LEU A 20 3.69 -3.45 5.08
C LEU A 20 5.15 -3.35 4.60
N GLU A 21 6.11 -3.55 5.50
CA GLU A 21 7.55 -3.45 5.19
C GLU A 21 7.98 -4.33 3.99
N PRO A 22 7.57 -5.61 3.86
CA PRO A 22 7.93 -6.43 2.71
C PRO A 22 7.42 -5.87 1.38
N LEU A 23 6.26 -5.21 1.38
CA LEU A 23 5.68 -4.59 0.19
C LEU A 23 6.47 -3.35 -0.23
N TRP A 24 6.91 -2.53 0.74
CA TRP A 24 7.81 -1.40 0.49
C TRP A 24 9.15 -1.85 -0.10
N ARG A 25 9.79 -2.87 0.49
CA ARG A 25 11.04 -3.43 -0.04
C ARG A 25 10.87 -3.89 -1.49
N ARG A 26 9.74 -4.54 -1.79
CA ARG A 26 9.42 -5.00 -3.15
C ARG A 26 9.16 -3.83 -4.10
N ALA A 27 8.47 -2.78 -3.66
CA ALA A 27 8.24 -1.59 -4.47
C ALA A 27 9.56 -0.93 -4.89
N TYR A 28 10.50 -0.74 -3.95
CA TYR A 28 11.83 -0.22 -4.27
C TYR A 28 12.61 -1.12 -5.22
N ALA A 29 12.51 -2.45 -5.07
CA ALA A 29 13.17 -3.39 -5.99
C ALA A 29 12.61 -3.31 -7.43
N ILE A 30 11.31 -3.01 -7.58
CA ILE A 30 10.67 -2.81 -8.90
C ILE A 30 11.14 -1.48 -9.49
N VAL A 31 11.07 -0.38 -8.73
CA VAL A 31 11.49 0.95 -9.20
C VAL A 31 12.98 0.99 -9.54
N ALA A 32 13.83 0.24 -8.84
CA ALA A 32 15.24 0.10 -9.19
C ALA A 32 15.46 -0.50 -10.60
N ARG A 33 14.49 -1.26 -11.13
CA ARG A 33 14.51 -1.84 -12.49
C ARG A 33 13.71 -1.02 -13.50
N HIS A 34 12.82 -0.16 -13.01
CA HIS A 34 11.87 0.66 -13.76
C HIS A 34 11.85 2.07 -13.16
N PRO A 35 12.91 2.88 -13.38
CA PRO A 35 13.06 4.18 -12.74
C PRO A 35 12.00 5.21 -13.14
N GLU A 36 11.22 4.93 -14.18
CA GLU A 36 10.07 5.71 -14.61
C GLU A 36 8.84 5.58 -13.68
N LEU A 37 8.83 4.59 -12.79
CA LEU A 37 7.71 4.32 -11.88
C LEU A 37 7.92 5.00 -10.52
N ASP A 38 6.82 5.42 -9.90
CA ASP A 38 6.82 5.90 -8.51
C ASP A 38 6.70 4.74 -7.50
N ALA A 39 7.52 4.76 -6.45
CA ALA A 39 7.56 3.70 -5.45
C ALA A 39 6.28 3.64 -4.60
N SER A 40 5.62 4.77 -4.36
CA SER A 40 4.37 4.84 -3.61
C SER A 40 3.22 4.24 -4.42
N ASP A 41 3.14 4.55 -5.71
CA ASP A 41 2.14 3.97 -6.62
C ASP A 41 2.29 2.46 -6.75
N VAL A 42 3.54 1.98 -6.90
CA VAL A 42 3.86 0.55 -6.92
C VAL A 42 3.48 -0.10 -5.59
N PHE A 43 3.81 0.53 -4.46
CA PHE A 43 3.43 0.04 -3.13
C PHE A 43 1.92 -0.09 -2.97
N HIS A 44 1.14 0.94 -3.31
CA HIS A 44 -0.33 0.90 -3.23
C HIS A 44 -0.92 -0.17 -4.13
N THR A 45 -0.34 -0.37 -5.31
CA THR A 45 -0.72 -1.46 -6.22
C THR A 45 -0.46 -2.82 -5.57
N LEU A 46 0.72 -3.05 -4.98
CA LEU A 46 1.04 -4.30 -4.27
C LEU A 46 0.10 -4.55 -3.08
N VAL A 47 -0.21 -3.51 -2.31
CA VAL A 47 -1.19 -3.57 -1.20
C VAL A 47 -2.59 -3.92 -1.69
N ASN A 48 -2.99 -3.43 -2.87
CA ASN A 48 -4.26 -3.80 -3.46
C ASN A 48 -4.27 -5.26 -3.93
N LEU A 49 -3.17 -5.74 -4.49
CA LEU A 49 -3.02 -7.12 -4.96
C LEU A 49 -2.93 -8.15 -3.83
N SER A 50 -2.45 -7.76 -2.64
CA SER A 50 -2.39 -8.66 -1.47
C SER A 50 -3.75 -8.91 -0.82
N ARG A 51 -4.80 -8.18 -1.23
CA ARG A 51 -6.16 -8.31 -0.71
C ARG A 51 -6.95 -9.35 -1.49
N THR A 52 -7.91 -9.98 -0.81
CA THR A 52 -8.86 -10.86 -1.49
C THR A 52 -9.71 -10.06 -2.51
N PRO A 53 -10.25 -10.73 -3.55
CA PRO A 53 -11.18 -10.09 -4.49
C PRO A 53 -12.35 -9.38 -3.80
N SER A 54 -12.91 -9.99 -2.75
CA SER A 54 -14.02 -9.43 -1.96
C SER A 54 -13.63 -8.15 -1.23
N GLU A 55 -12.42 -8.07 -0.65
CA GLU A 55 -11.94 -6.85 0.02
C GLU A 55 -11.63 -5.73 -0.96
N ARG A 56 -11.08 -6.07 -2.14
CA ARG A 56 -10.87 -5.09 -3.22
C ARG A 56 -12.21 -4.52 -3.68
N LEU A 57 -13.20 -5.37 -3.93
CA LEU A 57 -14.55 -4.96 -4.31
C LEU A 57 -15.18 -4.08 -3.23
N ARG A 58 -15.14 -4.52 -1.96
CA ARG A 58 -15.67 -3.74 -0.83
C ARG A 58 -15.04 -2.35 -0.76
N ARG A 59 -13.71 -2.25 -0.90
CA ARG A 59 -13.02 -0.94 -0.88
C ARG A 59 -13.38 -0.08 -2.08
N GLY A 60 -13.46 -0.67 -3.28
CA GLY A 60 -13.89 0.03 -4.49
C GLY A 60 -15.33 0.56 -4.38
N LEU A 61 -16.23 -0.18 -3.74
CA LEU A 61 -17.61 0.27 -3.52
C LEU A 61 -17.72 1.35 -2.43
N LEU A 62 -16.88 1.28 -1.39
CA LEU A 62 -16.88 2.25 -0.29
C LEU A 62 -16.20 3.58 -0.65
N HIS A 63 -15.14 3.54 -1.46
CA HIS A 63 -14.34 4.73 -1.79
C HIS A 63 -14.49 5.18 -3.24
N GLY A 64 -15.06 4.35 -4.12
CA GLY A 64 -15.26 4.63 -5.55
C GLY A 64 -16.57 5.34 -5.88
N ARG A 65 -17.31 5.85 -4.89
CA ARG A 65 -18.43 6.78 -5.15
C ARG A 65 -17.92 8.22 -5.33
N ALA A 66 -17.22 8.43 -6.43
CA ALA A 66 -17.25 9.67 -7.21
C ALA A 66 -17.71 9.22 -8.62
N GLY A 67 -19.00 9.25 -8.94
CA GLY A 67 -19.60 10.48 -9.44
C GLY A 67 -19.19 10.70 -10.90
N THR A 68 -20.00 10.18 -11.83
CA THR A 68 -20.11 10.63 -13.24
C THR A 68 -18.83 10.75 -14.08
N LEU A 69 -18.59 9.75 -14.92
CA LEU A 69 -18.01 9.99 -16.25
C LEU A 69 -18.97 10.94 -17.01
N PRO A 70 -18.55 12.12 -17.50
CA PRO A 70 -19.29 12.80 -18.53
C PRO A 70 -19.16 12.01 -19.84
N ARG A 71 -20.26 11.98 -20.59
CA ARG A 71 -20.39 11.37 -21.92
C ARG A 71 -19.45 11.98 -22.94
#